data_AF-A0A4Q0MJX7-F1
#
_entry.id   AF-A0A4Q0MJX7-F1
#
_cell.length_a   1.000
_cell.length_b   1.000
_cell.length_c   1.000
_cell.angle_alpha   90.00
_cell.angle_beta   90.00
_cell.angle_gamma   90.00
#
_symmetry.space_group_name_H-M   'P 1'
#
loop_
_entity.id
_entity.type
_entity.pdbx_description
1 polymer ?
#
loop_
_entity_poly.entity_id
_entity_poly.type
_entity_poly.pdbx_seq_one_letter_code
_entity_poly.pdbx_strand_id
1 'polypeptide(L)'
;MTDERRLGIRDVQRRAVYDFNVQHAALARRAQSEAGRWLLTALLLVHLAGLLLLAGAQGPEALMRTSAQWTFVLGAGFALLAGLMAWINWTATAIVHTEWADVRLLDPDGPDEIDGPRLKKAAANASYLLAIVFSLLSLLALPLAALLLLG
;
A
#
# COMPACT_ATOMS: atom_id res chain seq x y z
N MET A 1 45.85 -13.02 -13.71
CA MET A 1 44.80 -11.98 -13.61
C MET A 1 45.12 -11.17 -12.37
N THR A 2 45.50 -9.89 -12.54
CA THR A 2 45.95 -9.00 -11.46
C THR A 2 44.80 -8.60 -10.54
N ASP A 3 45.09 -8.35 -9.26
CA ASP A 3 44.06 -7.99 -8.26
C ASP A 3 43.30 -6.70 -8.61
N GLU A 4 43.96 -5.75 -9.26
CA GLU A 4 43.32 -4.53 -9.78
C GLU A 4 42.18 -4.83 -10.78
N ARG A 5 42.37 -5.84 -11.64
CA ARG A 5 41.33 -6.26 -12.59
C ARG A 5 40.15 -6.93 -11.88
N ARG A 6 40.39 -7.62 -10.76
CA ARG A 6 39.34 -8.22 -9.90
C ARG A 6 38.56 -7.17 -9.13
N LEU A 7 39.19 -6.08 -8.71
CA LEU A 7 38.55 -4.95 -8.04
C LEU A 7 37.66 -4.19 -9.02
N GLY A 8 38.20 -3.83 -10.20
CA GLY A 8 37.41 -3.11 -11.22
C GLY A 8 36.16 -3.85 -11.69
N ILE A 9 36.22 -5.19 -11.83
CA ILE A 9 35.02 -6.00 -12.19
C ILE A 9 33.99 -5.97 -11.06
N ARG A 10 34.42 -6.07 -9.80
CA ARG A 10 33.53 -6.03 -8.63
C ARG A 10 32.83 -4.68 -8.51
N ASP A 11 33.53 -3.58 -8.73
CA ASP A 11 32.95 -2.24 -8.65
C ASP A 11 31.89 -1.99 -9.72
N VAL A 12 32.16 -2.42 -10.96
CA VAL A 12 31.20 -2.35 -12.07
C VAL A 12 29.95 -3.18 -11.75
N GLN A 13 30.12 -4.39 -11.21
CA GLN A 13 29.01 -5.25 -10.83
C GLN A 13 28.19 -4.65 -9.67
N ARG A 14 28.84 -4.09 -8.64
CA ARG A 14 28.17 -3.42 -7.51
C ARG A 14 27.32 -2.24 -7.99
N ARG A 15 27.87 -1.40 -8.88
CA ARG A 15 27.14 -0.27 -9.49
C ARG A 15 25.96 -0.74 -10.32
N ALA A 16 26.15 -1.75 -11.17
CA ALA A 16 25.07 -2.29 -12.00
C ALA A 16 23.91 -2.84 -11.15
N VAL A 17 24.22 -3.55 -10.06
CA VAL A 17 23.21 -4.05 -9.12
C VAL A 17 22.49 -2.90 -8.40
N TYR A 18 23.24 -1.88 -7.96
CA TYR A 18 22.67 -0.69 -7.34
C TYR A 18 21.70 0.02 -8.29
N ASP A 19 22.14 0.35 -9.51
CA ASP A 19 21.34 1.05 -10.51
C ASP A 19 20.07 0.26 -10.89
N PHE A 20 20.23 -1.04 -11.11
CA PHE A 20 19.11 -1.95 -11.37
C PHE A 20 18.08 -1.91 -10.23
N ASN A 21 18.52 -2.06 -8.98
CA ASN A 21 17.62 -2.06 -7.82
C ASN A 21 16.90 -0.72 -7.63
N VAL A 22 17.60 0.40 -7.83
CA VAL A 22 17.01 1.75 -7.73
C VAL A 22 15.93 1.95 -8.80
N GLN A 23 16.21 1.57 -10.06
CA GLN A 23 15.26 1.71 -11.16
C GLN A 23 14.04 0.82 -10.97
N HIS A 24 14.23 -0.45 -10.61
CA HIS A 24 13.14 -1.39 -10.35
C HIS A 24 12.26 -0.94 -9.18
N ALA A 25 12.86 -0.47 -8.08
CA ALA A 25 12.10 0.07 -6.94
C ALA A 25 11.31 1.32 -7.31
N ALA A 26 11.82 2.18 -8.20
CA ALA A 26 11.10 3.35 -8.68
C ALA A 26 9.89 2.96 -9.56
N LEU A 27 10.08 2.02 -10.50
CA LEU A 27 9.01 1.53 -11.37
C LEU A 27 7.91 0.83 -10.58
N ALA A 28 8.28 -0.07 -9.65
CA ALA A 28 7.32 -0.80 -8.81
C ALA A 28 6.48 0.16 -7.96
N ARG A 29 7.10 1.17 -7.34
CA ARG A 29 6.39 2.18 -6.54
C ARG A 29 5.41 3.00 -7.38
N ARG A 30 5.79 3.41 -8.59
CA ARG A 30 4.90 4.14 -9.50
C ARG A 30 3.69 3.29 -9.88
N ALA A 31 3.91 2.06 -10.34
CA ALA A 31 2.84 1.15 -10.73
C ALA A 31 1.87 0.85 -9.56
N GLN A 32 2.41 0.59 -8.36
CA GLN A 32 1.60 0.34 -7.16
C GLN A 32 0.81 1.57 -6.73
N SER A 33 1.41 2.76 -6.79
CA SER A 33 0.73 4.02 -6.42
C SER A 33 -0.42 4.34 -7.36
N GLU A 34 -0.26 4.10 -8.65
CA GLU A 34 -1.28 4.37 -9.66
C GLU A 34 -2.45 3.40 -9.55
N ALA A 35 -2.17 2.09 -9.50
CA ALA A 35 -3.20 1.07 -9.33
C ALA A 35 -3.94 1.23 -8.00
N GLY A 36 -3.20 1.48 -6.91
CA GLY A 36 -3.76 1.70 -5.58
C GLY A 36 -4.67 2.93 -5.52
N ARG A 37 -4.28 4.03 -6.18
CA ARG A 37 -5.12 5.23 -6.30
C ARG A 37 -6.46 4.90 -6.96
N TRP A 38 -6.45 4.25 -8.12
CA TRP A 38 -7.67 3.90 -8.83
C TRP A 38 -8.58 2.96 -8.03
N LEU A 39 -8.00 1.97 -7.34
CA LEU A 39 -8.76 1.05 -6.49
C LEU A 39 -9.45 1.79 -5.33
N LEU A 40 -8.72 2.64 -4.61
CA LEU A 40 -9.28 3.42 -3.49
C LEU A 40 -10.35 4.40 -3.97
N THR A 41 -10.12 5.07 -5.10
CA THR A 41 -11.12 5.95 -5.71
C THR A 41 -12.39 5.19 -6.08
N ALA A 42 -12.26 4.00 -6.69
CA ALA A 42 -13.40 3.17 -7.04
C ALA A 42 -14.19 2.73 -5.79
N LEU A 43 -13.51 2.26 -4.73
CA LEU A 43 -14.15 1.88 -3.48
C LEU A 43 -14.92 3.05 -2.85
N LEU A 44 -14.30 4.22 -2.74
CA LEU A 44 -14.95 5.41 -2.20
C LEU A 44 -16.14 5.84 -3.05
N LEU A 45 -15.98 5.85 -4.38
CA LEU A 45 -17.04 6.24 -5.29
C LEU A 45 -18.28 5.37 -5.14
N VAL A 46 -18.11 4.04 -5.08
CA VAL A 46 -19.24 3.12 -4.94
C VAL A 46 -19.93 3.29 -3.58
N HIS A 47 -19.18 3.43 -2.48
CA HIS A 47 -19.79 3.64 -1.16
C HIS A 47 -20.53 4.98 -1.06
N LEU A 48 -19.93 6.06 -1.58
CA LEU A 48 -20.56 7.39 -1.59
C LEU A 48 -21.79 7.42 -2.51
N ALA A 49 -21.73 6.78 -3.68
CA ALA A 49 -22.89 6.63 -4.55
C ALA A 49 -24.03 5.87 -3.87
N GLY A 50 -23.72 4.78 -3.17
CA GLY A 50 -24.71 4.04 -2.38
C GLY A 50 -25.37 4.89 -1.29
N LEU A 51 -24.59 5.70 -0.56
CA LEU A 51 -25.12 6.63 0.43
C LEU A 51 -26.03 7.70 -0.18
N LEU A 52 -25.65 8.27 -1.32
CA LEU A 52 -26.45 9.27 -2.03
C LEU A 52 -27.79 8.69 -2.51
N LEU A 53 -27.78 7.45 -3.03
CA LEU A 53 -29.00 6.77 -3.46
C LEU A 53 -29.95 6.49 -2.29
N LEU A 54 -29.41 6.16 -1.11
CA LEU A 54 -30.22 5.92 0.08
C LEU A 54 -30.73 7.20 0.74
N ALA A 55 -30.01 8.32 0.63
CA ALA A 55 -30.38 9.59 1.26
C ALA A 55 -31.73 10.16 0.75
N GLY A 56 -32.14 9.82 -0.48
CA GLY A 56 -33.41 10.28 -1.06
C GLY A 56 -34.61 9.36 -0.83
N ALA A 57 -34.42 8.18 -0.24
CA ALA A 57 -35.42 7.12 -0.25
C ALA A 57 -36.36 7.19 0.97
N GLN A 58 -37.58 7.73 0.80
CA GLN A 58 -38.61 7.78 1.85
C GLN A 58 -39.48 6.51 1.86
N GLY A 59 -39.99 6.08 3.02
CA GLY A 59 -40.94 4.96 3.14
C GLY A 59 -40.82 4.08 4.41
N PRO A 60 -41.74 3.11 4.60
CA PRO A 60 -41.86 2.28 5.80
C PRO A 60 -40.72 1.26 6.02
N GLU A 61 -39.83 1.06 5.04
CA GLU A 61 -38.64 0.19 5.14
C GLU A 61 -37.44 0.86 5.86
N ALA A 62 -37.69 1.88 6.68
CA ALA A 62 -36.66 2.76 7.24
C ALA A 62 -35.56 2.02 8.02
N LEU A 63 -35.90 0.94 8.74
CA LEU A 63 -34.93 0.16 9.53
C LEU A 63 -33.92 -0.60 8.68
N MET A 64 -34.35 -1.28 7.61
CA MET A 64 -33.47 -2.05 6.73
C MET A 64 -32.56 -1.12 5.91
N ARG A 65 -33.12 0.00 5.46
CA ARG A 65 -32.38 1.08 4.80
C ARG A 65 -31.33 1.72 5.73
N THR A 66 -31.64 1.88 7.01
CA THR A 66 -30.69 2.40 8.01
C THR A 66 -29.49 1.47 8.17
N SER A 67 -29.72 0.16 8.26
CA SER A 67 -28.64 -0.84 8.34
C SER A 67 -27.78 -0.86 7.08
N ALA A 68 -28.38 -0.78 5.89
CA ALA A 68 -27.65 -0.69 4.64
C ALA A 68 -26.82 0.61 4.54
N GLN A 69 -27.39 1.74 4.97
CA GLN A 69 -26.71 3.03 5.01
C GLN A 69 -25.47 2.98 5.91
N TRP A 70 -25.59 2.47 7.13
CA TRP A 70 -24.44 2.28 8.02
C TRP A 70 -23.39 1.33 7.43
N THR A 71 -23.83 0.31 6.70
CA THR A 71 -22.91 -0.60 6.00
C THR A 71 -22.06 0.15 4.96
N PHE A 72 -22.65 1.04 4.16
CA PHE A 72 -21.90 1.91 3.24
C PHE A 72 -20.98 2.91 3.97
N VAL A 73 -21.41 3.47 5.11
CA VAL A 73 -20.56 4.35 5.93
C VAL A 73 -19.32 3.61 6.43
N LEU A 74 -19.49 2.40 6.98
CA LEU A 74 -18.39 1.56 7.44
C LEU A 74 -17.49 1.15 6.27
N GLY A 75 -18.07 0.79 5.13
CA GLY A 75 -17.34 0.48 3.91
C GLY A 75 -16.45 1.63 3.43
N ALA A 76 -16.98 2.85 3.41
CA ALA A 76 -16.20 4.07 3.12
C ALA A 76 -15.10 4.32 4.15
N GLY A 77 -15.41 4.14 5.44
CA GLY A 77 -14.42 4.23 6.53
C GLY A 77 -13.26 3.26 6.35
N PHE A 78 -13.54 2.00 6.00
CA PHE A 78 -12.51 1.01 5.70
C PHE A 78 -11.69 1.37 4.45
N ALA A 79 -12.31 1.93 3.40
CA ALA A 79 -11.54 2.42 2.24
C ALA A 79 -10.56 3.53 2.62
N LEU A 80 -10.97 4.47 3.48
CA LEU A 80 -10.09 5.53 3.99
C LEU A 80 -8.95 4.97 4.84
N LEU A 81 -9.25 4.02 5.74
CA LEU A 81 -8.24 3.34 6.55
C LEU A 81 -7.25 2.55 5.68
N ALA A 82 -7.72 1.90 4.61
CA ALA A 82 -6.86 1.23 3.65
C ALA A 82 -5.89 2.22 2.98
N GLY A 83 -6.40 3.38 2.55
CA GLY A 83 -5.56 4.45 1.99
C GLY A 83 -4.53 5.00 2.97
N LEU A 84 -4.92 5.23 4.22
CA LEU A 84 -4.01 5.66 5.28
C LEU A 84 -2.90 4.63 5.54
N MET A 85 -3.27 3.35 5.63
CA MET A 85 -2.30 2.27 5.83
C MET A 85 -1.36 2.10 4.64
N ALA A 86 -1.87 2.25 3.41
CA ALA A 86 -1.03 2.26 2.20
C ALA A 86 -0.03 3.43 2.21
N TRP A 87 -0.44 4.62 2.64
CA TRP A 87 0.45 5.78 2.78
C TRP A 87 1.54 5.55 3.84
N ILE A 88 1.18 4.99 5.00
CA ILE A 88 2.16 4.61 6.03
C ILE A 88 3.14 3.57 5.49
N ASN A 89 2.64 2.56 4.76
CA ASN A 89 3.48 1.53 4.14
C ASN A 89 4.49 2.15 3.17
N TRP A 90 4.06 3.04 2.28
CA TRP A 90 4.96 3.70 1.34
C TRP A 90 6.02 4.56 2.05
N THR A 91 5.64 5.26 3.11
CA THR A 91 6.56 6.08 3.91
C THR A 91 7.60 5.21 4.60
N ALA A 92 7.18 4.14 5.28
CA ALA A 92 8.08 3.21 5.96
C ALA A 92 9.01 2.50 4.97
N THR A 93 8.46 2.04 3.84
CA THR A 93 9.23 1.36 2.79
C THR A 93 10.23 2.30 2.14
N ALA A 94 9.90 3.58 1.94
CA ALA A 94 10.83 4.57 1.46
C ALA A 94 12.02 4.76 2.41
N ILE A 95 11.77 4.86 3.73
CA ILE A 95 12.83 4.99 4.74
C ILE A 95 13.72 3.73 4.78
N VAL A 96 13.12 2.53 4.73
CA VAL A 96 13.87 1.27 4.67
C VAL A 96 14.76 1.25 3.43
N HIS A 97 14.24 1.64 2.26
CA HIS A 97 15.04 1.69 1.04
C HIS A 97 16.16 2.72 1.11
N THR A 98 15.95 3.90 1.69
CA THR A 98 17.04 4.89 1.84
C THR A 98 18.15 4.39 2.75
N GLU A 99 17.82 3.58 3.76
CA GLU A 99 18.81 2.98 4.67
C GLU A 99 19.51 1.77 4.05
N TRP A 100 18.87 1.06 3.12
CA TRP A 100 19.47 -0.05 2.38
C TRP A 100 20.27 0.42 1.15
N ALA A 101 19.96 1.59 0.60
CA ALA A 101 20.70 2.24 -0.48
C ALA A 101 21.84 3.14 0.05
N ASP A 102 22.46 2.73 1.15
CA ASP A 102 23.53 3.49 1.80
C ASP A 102 24.80 3.49 0.93
N VAL A 103 25.34 4.69 0.69
CA VAL A 103 26.57 4.90 -0.10
C VAL A 103 27.76 4.17 0.53
N ARG A 104 27.73 3.87 1.83
CA ARG A 104 28.76 3.06 2.51
C ARG A 104 28.89 1.63 1.94
N LEU A 105 27.86 1.09 1.29
CA LEU A 105 27.94 -0.20 0.58
C LEU A 105 28.76 -0.11 -0.73
N LEU A 106 29.00 1.11 -1.23
CA LEU A 106 29.87 1.37 -2.37
C LEU A 106 31.34 1.58 -1.95
N ASP A 107 31.62 1.69 -0.65
CA ASP A 107 32.97 1.80 -0.12
C ASP A 107 33.64 0.41 -0.10
N PRO A 108 34.77 0.21 -0.80
CA PRO A 108 35.49 -1.07 -0.78
C PRO A 108 36.05 -1.44 0.61
N ASP A 109 36.25 -0.45 1.50
CA ASP A 109 36.69 -0.64 2.88
C ASP A 109 35.52 -0.54 3.89
N GLY A 110 34.29 -0.41 3.38
CA GLY A 110 33.07 -0.32 4.19
C GLY A 110 32.65 -1.66 4.78
N PRO A 111 31.66 -1.67 5.70
CA PRO A 111 31.12 -2.90 6.24
C PRO A 111 30.46 -3.75 5.13
N ASP A 112 30.73 -5.06 5.14
CA ASP A 112 30.16 -6.02 4.19
C ASP A 112 28.63 -6.12 4.29
N GLU A 113 28.06 -5.79 5.46
CA GLU A 113 26.63 -5.79 5.74
C GLU A 113 26.24 -4.64 6.68
N ILE A 114 25.13 -3.97 6.39
CA ILE A 114 24.53 -2.97 7.28
C ILE A 114 23.31 -3.61 7.94
N ASP A 115 23.26 -3.61 9.27
CA ASP A 115 22.09 -4.04 10.02
C ASP A 115 20.85 -3.26 9.57
N GLY A 116 19.97 -3.95 8.83
CA GLY A 116 18.77 -3.32 8.28
C GLY A 116 17.79 -2.88 9.38
N PRO A 117 16.99 -1.81 9.17
CA PRO A 117 16.03 -1.32 10.15
C PRO A 117 14.87 -2.29 10.39
N ARG A 118 15.09 -3.25 11.29
CA ARG A 118 14.13 -4.33 11.63
C ARG A 118 12.76 -3.79 12.02
N LEU A 119 12.72 -2.76 12.86
CA LEU A 119 11.46 -2.16 13.32
C LEU A 119 10.68 -1.49 12.17
N LYS A 120 11.38 -0.77 11.29
CA LYS A 120 10.75 -0.08 10.15
C LYS A 120 10.25 -1.06 9.10
N LYS A 121 10.98 -2.17 8.89
CA LYS A 121 10.54 -3.28 8.05
C LYS A 121 9.29 -3.96 8.62
N ALA A 122 9.23 -4.17 9.94
CA ALA A 122 8.04 -4.70 10.60
C ALA A 122 6.84 -3.76 10.43
N ALA A 123 7.04 -2.44 10.61
CA ALA A 123 6.01 -1.44 10.39
C ALA A 123 5.52 -1.40 8.93
N ALA A 124 6.42 -1.51 7.95
CA ALA A 124 6.06 -1.62 6.54
C ALA A 124 5.20 -2.86 6.27
N ASN A 125 5.59 -4.03 6.78
CA ASN A 125 4.83 -5.26 6.60
C ASN A 125 3.45 -5.20 7.28
N ALA A 126 3.38 -4.66 8.50
CA ALA A 126 2.12 -4.54 9.23
C ALA A 126 1.14 -3.60 8.51
N SER A 127 1.60 -2.42 8.07
CA SER A 127 0.78 -1.46 7.34
C SER A 127 0.31 -2.00 5.98
N TYR A 128 1.14 -2.79 5.28
CA TYR A 128 0.73 -3.50 4.08
C TYR A 128 -0.43 -4.48 4.34
N LEU A 129 -0.30 -5.31 5.38
CA LEU A 129 -1.34 -6.28 5.75
C LEU A 129 -2.64 -5.57 6.15
N LEU A 130 -2.55 -4.51 6.95
CA LEU A 130 -3.72 -3.73 7.36
C LEU A 130 -4.40 -3.06 6.16
N ALA A 131 -3.64 -2.53 5.19
CA ALA A 131 -4.20 -1.97 3.97
C ALA A 131 -5.02 -3.01 3.18
N ILE A 132 -4.51 -4.25 3.08
CA ILE A 132 -5.25 -5.37 2.45
C ILE A 132 -6.52 -5.68 3.23
N VAL A 133 -6.41 -5.88 4.55
CA VAL A 133 -7.55 -6.25 5.40
C VAL A 133 -8.67 -5.20 5.29
N PHE A 134 -8.34 -3.92 5.41
CA PHE A 134 -9.33 -2.85 5.28
C PHE A 134 -9.90 -2.74 3.87
N SER A 135 -9.10 -2.97 2.82
CA SER A 135 -9.63 -3.00 1.44
C SER A 135 -10.64 -4.13 1.25
N LEU A 136 -10.36 -5.32 1.80
CA LEU A 136 -11.27 -6.46 1.75
C LEU A 136 -12.54 -6.21 2.56
N LEU A 137 -12.43 -5.65 3.77
CA LEU A 137 -13.59 -5.27 4.59
C LEU A 137 -14.46 -4.23 3.88
N SER A 138 -13.85 -3.24 3.23
CA SER A 138 -14.57 -2.25 2.41
C SER A 138 -15.30 -2.92 1.24
N LEU A 139 -14.68 -3.88 0.58
CA LEU A 139 -15.27 -4.61 -0.54
C LEU A 139 -16.42 -5.53 -0.09
N LEU A 140 -16.28 -6.21 1.05
CA LEU A 140 -17.32 -7.07 1.64
C LEU A 140 -18.54 -6.28 2.13
N ALA A 141 -18.38 -5.01 2.48
CA ALA A 141 -19.50 -4.14 2.84
C ALA A 141 -20.49 -3.95 1.67
N LEU A 142 -20.04 -4.01 0.41
CA LEU A 142 -20.90 -3.85 -0.77
C LEU A 142 -21.97 -4.95 -0.90
N PRO A 143 -21.63 -6.25 -0.97
CA PRO A 143 -22.63 -7.31 -1.03
C PRO A 143 -23.47 -7.38 0.25
N LEU A 144 -22.88 -7.08 1.42
CA LEU A 144 -23.65 -7.04 2.67
C LEU A 144 -24.73 -5.94 2.63
N ALA A 145 -24.39 -4.74 2.17
CA ALA A 145 -25.36 -3.67 1.99
C ALA A 145 -26.44 -4.06 0.97
N ALA A 146 -26.06 -4.73 -0.12
CA ALA A 146 -27.02 -5.23 -1.10
C ALA A 146 -27.99 -6.27 -0.51
N LEU A 147 -27.49 -7.23 0.29
CA LEU A 147 -28.34 -8.21 0.98
C LEU A 147 -29.31 -7.54 1.95
N LEU A 148 -28.86 -6.52 2.69
CA LEU A 148 -29.70 -5.76 3.62
C LEU A 148 -30.79 -4.92 2.92
N LEU A 149 -30.60 -4.60 1.63
CA LEU A 149 -31.59 -3.89 0.82
C LEU A 149 -32.58 -4.83 0.12
N LEU A 150 -32.25 -6.12 0.01
CA LEU A 150 -33.07 -7.13 -0.70
C LEU A 150 -33.86 -8.05 0.24
N GLY A 151 -33.40 -8.24 1.47
CA GLY A 151 -34.16 -8.93 2.53
C GLY A 151 -35.27 -8.07 3.08
#